data_AF-A0A7C3YKV8-F1
#
_entry.id   AF-A0A7C3YKV8-F1
#
_cell.length_a   1.000
_cell.length_b   1.000
_cell.length_c   1.000
_cell.angle_alpha   90.00
_cell.angle_beta   90.00
_cell.angle_gamma   90.00
#
_symmetry.space_group_name_H-M   'P 1'
#
loop_
_entity.id
_entity.type
_entity.pdbx_description
1 polymer ?
#
loop_
_entity_poly.entity_id
_entity_poly.type
_entity_poly.pdbx_seq_one_letter_code
_entity_poly.pdbx_strand_id
1 'polypeptide(L)'
;MSVQIIRCGAKNLEWKCLFDDLCTCEIDSCDNGNLIIFYKDITRPICYPKIKDGFVTIDLVSCEVAEEQINVVAICNEEQSDSKKINITFERPSACVWNETTNSCTKNTDPFAESCDSGYSCQEENGNCICKKIITTLPVYTTKVFTTIKQTTTTYETTVTQTTLNRLLSCPYECCDGISGYEDLLCDEGYVCCPDKNDNYYCKKGDSCEEKRASGSGGWIVILLIVVLLIIGGAVYYFSKSKISLQDKYRF
;
A
#
# COMPACT_ATOMS: atom_id res chain seq x y z
N MET A 1 9.47 -28.75 -15.29
CA MET A 1 10.54 -27.75 -15.51
C MET A 1 10.22 -26.65 -14.54
N SER A 2 11.14 -26.21 -13.68
CA SER A 2 10.80 -25.21 -12.66
C SER A 2 10.47 -23.86 -13.30
N VAL A 3 9.33 -23.27 -12.95
CA VAL A 3 8.97 -21.90 -13.33
C VAL A 3 10.02 -20.89 -12.82
N GLN A 4 10.52 -20.01 -13.69
CA GLN A 4 11.50 -19.00 -13.31
C GLN A 4 11.17 -17.64 -13.93
N ILE A 5 11.25 -16.58 -13.13
CA ILE A 5 11.19 -15.20 -13.63
C ILE A 5 12.60 -14.85 -14.15
N ILE A 6 12.74 -14.74 -15.47
CA ILE A 6 14.03 -14.53 -16.14
C ILE A 6 14.47 -13.07 -15.97
N ARG A 7 13.56 -12.14 -16.23
CA ARG A 7 13.80 -10.69 -16.11
C ARG A 7 12.50 -9.94 -15.93
N CYS A 8 12.58 -8.78 -15.30
CA CYS A 8 11.51 -7.79 -15.22
C CYS A 8 12.10 -6.41 -15.47
N GLY A 9 11.47 -5.55 -16.26
CA GLY A 9 12.01 -4.21 -16.47
C GLY A 9 11.24 -3.32 -17.43
N ALA A 10 11.55 -2.02 -17.38
CA ALA A 10 11.16 -1.04 -18.39
C ALA A 10 12.33 -0.80 -19.35
N LYS A 11 12.06 -0.73 -20.66
CA LYS A 11 13.02 -0.26 -21.70
C LYS A 11 14.45 -0.88 -21.60
N ASN A 12 14.54 -2.20 -21.38
CA ASN A 12 15.78 -2.97 -21.22
C ASN A 12 16.54 -2.80 -19.89
N LEU A 13 15.95 -2.14 -18.88
CA LEU A 13 16.54 -2.05 -17.55
C LEU A 13 16.18 -3.30 -16.73
N GLU A 14 17.12 -4.22 -16.55
CA GLU A 14 16.87 -5.43 -15.76
C GLU A 14 16.61 -5.10 -14.28
N TRP A 15 15.54 -5.69 -13.76
CA TRP A 15 15.04 -5.58 -12.38
C TRP A 15 14.73 -4.15 -11.95
N LYS A 16 14.41 -3.28 -12.92
CA LYS A 16 14.07 -1.88 -12.71
C LYS A 16 12.85 -1.46 -13.53
N CYS A 17 11.84 -0.95 -12.84
CA CYS A 17 10.66 -0.35 -13.45
C CYS A 17 10.63 1.16 -13.19
N LEU A 18 9.96 1.90 -14.06
CA LEU A 18 9.64 3.32 -13.84
C LEU A 18 8.18 3.40 -13.38
N PHE A 19 7.87 4.22 -12.37
CA PHE A 19 6.55 4.26 -11.75
C PHE A 19 5.40 4.56 -12.74
N ASP A 20 5.64 5.43 -13.72
CA ASP A 20 4.65 5.86 -14.73
C ASP A 20 4.86 5.18 -16.10
N ASP A 21 5.57 4.05 -16.14
CA ASP A 21 5.81 3.28 -17.36
C ASP A 21 5.40 1.81 -17.17
N LEU A 22 5.12 1.12 -18.28
CA LEU A 22 4.77 -0.29 -18.25
C LEU A 22 6.00 -1.14 -17.96
N CYS A 23 5.95 -1.95 -16.91
CA CYS A 23 7.02 -2.87 -16.57
C CYS A 23 6.71 -4.28 -17.07
N THR A 24 7.58 -4.87 -17.89
CA THR A 24 7.32 -6.20 -18.47
C THR A 24 8.24 -7.23 -17.84
N CYS A 25 7.68 -8.36 -17.41
CA CYS A 25 8.43 -9.53 -16.98
C CYS A 25 8.34 -10.67 -17.99
N GLU A 26 9.45 -11.36 -18.16
CA GLU A 26 9.58 -12.60 -18.93
C GLU A 26 9.75 -13.77 -17.96
N ILE A 27 8.94 -14.81 -18.15
CA ILE A 27 8.80 -15.94 -17.26
C ILE A 27 8.98 -17.20 -18.10
N ASP A 28 10.00 -17.97 -17.77
CA ASP A 28 10.28 -19.23 -18.44
C ASP A 28 9.36 -20.35 -17.94
N SER A 29 8.97 -21.22 -18.86
CA SER A 29 8.12 -22.39 -18.62
C SER A 29 6.74 -22.06 -18.02
N CYS A 30 6.16 -20.90 -18.37
CA CYS A 30 4.82 -20.50 -17.93
C CYS A 30 4.05 -19.69 -18.97
N ASP A 31 3.12 -20.34 -19.69
CA ASP A 31 2.29 -19.68 -20.70
C ASP A 31 0.98 -19.12 -20.15
N ASN A 32 0.55 -19.58 -18.96
CA ASN A 32 -0.70 -19.16 -18.34
C ASN A 32 -0.59 -19.26 -16.81
N GLY A 33 -1.02 -18.20 -16.12
CA GLY A 33 -0.87 -18.06 -14.67
C GLY A 33 -1.06 -16.62 -14.22
N ASN A 34 -0.64 -16.32 -12.99
CA ASN A 34 -0.62 -14.95 -12.47
C ASN A 34 0.75 -14.65 -11.86
N LEU A 35 1.21 -13.43 -12.04
CA LEU A 35 2.31 -12.87 -11.27
C LEU A 35 1.71 -12.23 -10.02
N ILE A 36 2.18 -12.62 -8.85
CA ILE A 36 1.79 -12.00 -7.57
C ILE A 36 2.80 -10.91 -7.24
N ILE A 37 2.31 -9.70 -6.97
CA ILE A 37 3.14 -8.56 -6.57
C ILE A 37 2.86 -8.19 -5.13
N PHE A 38 3.89 -8.03 -4.30
CA PHE A 38 3.74 -7.75 -2.87
C PHE A 38 4.94 -6.98 -2.30
N TYR A 39 4.75 -6.22 -1.22
CA TYR A 39 5.85 -5.49 -0.57
C TYR A 39 6.73 -6.41 0.27
N LYS A 40 6.17 -6.96 1.36
CA LYS A 40 6.91 -7.76 2.35
C LYS A 40 6.33 -9.16 2.52
N ASP A 41 5.00 -9.27 2.52
CA ASP A 41 4.27 -10.49 2.80
C ASP A 41 3.46 -10.92 1.58
N ILE A 42 3.72 -12.12 1.07
CA ILE A 42 3.02 -12.69 -0.09
C ILE A 42 1.52 -12.93 0.18
N THR A 43 1.10 -13.01 1.45
CA THR A 43 -0.32 -13.14 1.83
C THR A 43 -1.09 -11.84 1.69
N ARG A 44 -0.39 -10.71 1.51
CA ARG A 44 -0.97 -9.38 1.26
C ARG A 44 -0.44 -8.81 -0.07
N PRO A 45 -0.82 -9.43 -1.19
CA PRO A 45 -0.41 -8.96 -2.48
C PRO A 45 -1.17 -7.71 -2.89
N ILE A 46 -0.47 -6.86 -3.62
CA ILE A 46 -0.92 -5.57 -4.11
C ILE A 46 -1.68 -5.78 -5.43
N CYS A 47 -1.16 -6.63 -6.32
CA CYS A 47 -1.84 -6.95 -7.57
C CYS A 47 -1.45 -8.31 -8.16
N TYR A 48 -2.24 -8.75 -9.16
CA TYR A 48 -2.18 -10.08 -9.77
C TYR A 48 -2.29 -10.05 -11.31
N PRO A 49 -1.36 -9.42 -12.04
CA PRO A 49 -1.43 -9.38 -13.49
C PRO A 49 -1.28 -10.80 -14.08
N LYS A 50 -2.05 -11.06 -15.15
CA LYS A 50 -2.10 -12.37 -15.83
C LYS A 50 -0.87 -12.57 -16.71
N ILE A 51 -0.30 -13.76 -16.64
CA ILE A 51 0.79 -14.21 -17.52
C ILE A 51 0.16 -14.74 -18.81
N LYS A 52 0.69 -14.29 -19.96
CA LYS A 52 0.29 -14.75 -21.29
C LYS A 52 1.54 -14.97 -22.15
N ASP A 53 1.67 -16.16 -22.71
CA ASP A 53 2.75 -16.54 -23.63
C ASP A 53 4.15 -16.27 -23.06
N GLY A 54 4.36 -16.53 -21.75
CA GLY A 54 5.62 -16.28 -21.05
C GLY A 54 5.87 -14.83 -20.62
N PHE A 55 4.93 -13.90 -20.88
CA PHE A 55 5.09 -12.50 -20.53
C PHE A 55 3.97 -11.99 -19.62
N VAL A 56 4.30 -11.00 -18.81
CA VAL A 56 3.32 -10.26 -18.01
C VAL A 56 3.71 -8.78 -17.97
N THR A 57 2.72 -7.92 -18.17
CA THR A 57 2.89 -6.46 -18.07
C THR A 57 2.28 -5.99 -16.76
N ILE A 58 3.04 -5.22 -16.02
CA ILE A 58 2.70 -4.61 -14.74
C ILE A 58 2.52 -3.12 -14.99
N ASP A 59 1.34 -2.62 -14.65
CA ASP A 59 1.05 -1.21 -14.54
C ASP A 59 1.13 -0.84 -13.06
N LEU A 60 2.20 -0.14 -12.67
CA LEU A 60 2.49 0.18 -11.27
C LEU A 60 1.49 1.19 -10.69
N VAL A 61 0.94 2.08 -11.52
CA VAL A 61 -0.09 3.05 -11.12
C VAL A 61 -1.40 2.33 -10.86
N SER A 62 -1.82 1.46 -11.79
CA SER A 62 -3.02 0.64 -11.61
C SER A 62 -2.90 -0.38 -10.46
N CYS A 63 -1.67 -0.79 -10.14
CA CYS A 63 -1.36 -1.60 -8.96
C CYS A 63 -1.18 -0.77 -7.69
N GLU A 64 -1.39 0.56 -7.68
CA GLU A 64 -1.26 1.41 -6.49
C GLU A 64 0.09 1.24 -5.74
N VAL A 65 1.18 1.11 -6.50
CA VAL A 65 2.48 0.82 -5.90
C VAL A 65 3.10 2.09 -5.31
N ALA A 66 3.28 2.12 -3.99
CA ALA A 66 3.79 3.30 -3.27
C ALA A 66 5.25 3.16 -2.79
N GLU A 67 5.81 1.95 -2.76
CA GLU A 67 7.19 1.72 -2.31
C GLU A 67 8.20 1.67 -3.48
N GLU A 68 9.45 2.01 -3.19
CA GLU A 68 10.58 1.91 -4.15
C GLU A 68 10.99 0.47 -4.46
N GLN A 69 10.43 -0.52 -3.76
CA GLN A 69 10.73 -1.93 -3.97
C GLN A 69 9.48 -2.78 -3.86
N ILE A 70 9.33 -3.70 -4.80
CA ILE A 70 8.31 -4.74 -4.77
C ILE A 70 8.97 -6.11 -4.95
N ASN A 71 8.33 -7.14 -4.42
CA ASN A 71 8.67 -8.52 -4.69
C ASN A 71 7.62 -9.13 -5.61
N VAL A 72 8.07 -10.03 -6.47
CA VAL A 72 7.22 -10.74 -7.44
C VAL A 72 7.46 -12.23 -7.38
N VAL A 73 6.38 -12.99 -7.53
CA VAL A 73 6.37 -14.46 -7.63
C VAL A 73 5.42 -14.87 -8.74
N ALA A 74 5.85 -15.76 -9.63
CA ALA A 74 4.98 -16.34 -10.65
C ALA A 74 4.34 -17.63 -10.13
N ILE A 75 3.01 -17.75 -10.30
CA ILE A 75 2.26 -18.99 -10.03
C ILE A 75 1.65 -19.50 -11.33
N CYS A 76 2.03 -20.72 -11.71
CA CYS A 76 1.69 -21.32 -12.99
C CYS A 76 1.38 -22.80 -12.81
N ASN A 77 0.16 -23.24 -13.17
CA ASN A 77 -0.25 -24.66 -13.19
C ASN A 77 0.27 -25.49 -11.99
N GLU A 78 0.04 -25.01 -10.77
CA GLU A 78 0.46 -25.61 -9.48
C GLU A 78 1.94 -25.45 -9.10
N GLU A 79 2.79 -24.97 -10.00
CA GLU A 79 4.17 -24.60 -9.71
C GLU A 79 4.30 -23.12 -9.32
N GLN A 80 5.32 -22.81 -8.52
CA GLN A 80 5.63 -21.48 -8.04
C GLN A 80 7.11 -21.17 -8.29
N SER A 81 7.41 -19.96 -8.76
CA SER A 81 8.78 -19.49 -8.89
C SER A 81 9.38 -19.04 -7.55
N ASP A 82 10.70 -18.91 -7.51
CA ASP A 82 11.35 -18.13 -6.46
C ASP A 82 10.89 -16.66 -6.48
N SER A 83 10.94 -16.02 -5.31
CA SER A 83 10.68 -14.59 -5.18
C SER A 83 11.82 -13.77 -5.78
N LYS A 84 11.46 -12.74 -6.57
CA LYS A 84 12.40 -11.78 -7.13
C LYS A 84 12.04 -10.37 -6.70
N LYS A 85 13.05 -9.57 -6.42
CA LYS A 85 12.88 -8.16 -6.07
C LYS A 85 13.04 -7.28 -7.30
N ILE A 86 12.14 -6.33 -7.46
CA ILE A 86 12.17 -5.29 -8.50
C ILE A 86 12.34 -3.94 -7.81
N ASN A 87 13.24 -3.11 -8.32
CA ASN A 87 13.38 -1.72 -7.87
C ASN A 87 12.52 -0.80 -8.74
N ILE A 88 11.80 0.10 -8.10
CA ILE A 88 10.94 1.08 -8.77
C ILE A 88 11.63 2.43 -8.67
N THR A 89 11.84 3.04 -9.82
CA THR A 89 12.37 4.41 -9.90
C THR A 89 11.19 5.34 -10.12
N PHE A 90 10.95 6.22 -9.16
CA PHE A 90 10.04 7.33 -9.33
C PHE A 90 10.80 8.44 -10.04
N GLU A 91 10.53 8.67 -11.32
CA GLU A 91 10.95 9.91 -11.97
C GLU A 91 10.14 11.04 -11.35
N ARG A 92 10.69 11.63 -10.27
CA ARG A 92 10.05 12.75 -9.62
C ARG A 92 10.14 13.96 -10.55
N PRO A 93 9.03 14.69 -10.76
CA PRO A 93 9.09 15.98 -11.45
C PRO A 93 10.16 16.88 -10.82
N SER A 94 10.80 17.71 -11.64
CA SER A 94 11.81 18.64 -11.13
C SER A 94 11.21 19.54 -10.03
N ALA A 95 12.01 19.82 -9.00
CA ALA A 95 11.61 20.68 -7.88
C ALA A 95 11.22 22.10 -8.32
N CYS A 96 11.73 22.53 -9.46
CA CYS A 96 11.52 23.85 -10.03
C CYS A 96 10.95 23.70 -11.44
N VAL A 97 9.96 24.53 -11.76
CA VAL A 97 9.33 24.61 -13.08
C VAL A 97 9.30 26.07 -13.54
N TRP A 98 9.35 26.27 -14.85
CA TRP A 98 9.21 27.59 -15.44
C TRP A 98 7.75 28.01 -15.43
N ASN A 99 7.46 29.19 -14.89
CA ASN A 99 6.13 29.77 -14.91
C ASN A 99 6.06 30.83 -16.01
N GLU A 100 5.37 30.51 -17.10
CA GLU A 100 5.18 31.41 -18.25
C GLU A 100 4.42 32.70 -17.90
N THR A 101 3.57 32.66 -16.87
CA THR A 101 2.76 33.84 -16.46
C THR A 101 3.62 34.88 -15.77
N THR A 102 4.55 34.44 -14.92
CA THR A 102 5.48 35.33 -14.20
C THR A 102 6.82 35.49 -14.89
N ASN A 103 7.05 34.73 -15.97
CA ASN A 103 8.33 34.64 -16.68
C ASN A 103 9.50 34.40 -15.71
N SER A 104 9.31 33.42 -14.81
CA SER A 104 10.27 33.11 -13.74
C SER A 104 10.18 31.66 -13.29
N CYS A 105 11.28 31.13 -12.74
CA CYS A 105 11.29 29.80 -12.12
C CYS A 105 10.58 29.82 -10.77
N THR A 106 9.57 28.97 -10.61
CA THR A 106 8.85 28.78 -9.36
C THR A 106 9.01 27.36 -8.85
N LYS A 107 8.73 27.15 -7.56
CA LYS A 107 8.65 25.78 -7.01
C LYS A 107 7.55 25.02 -7.74
N ASN A 108 7.82 23.77 -8.07
CA ASN A 108 6.81 22.87 -8.57
C ASN A 108 5.81 22.56 -7.45
N THR A 109 4.53 22.75 -7.72
CA THR A 109 3.44 22.52 -6.75
C THR A 109 2.96 21.08 -6.75
N ASP A 110 3.46 20.24 -7.67
CA ASP A 110 3.20 18.81 -7.66
C ASP A 110 3.71 18.19 -6.33
N PRO A 111 2.85 17.52 -5.55
CA PRO A 111 3.25 16.93 -4.27
C PRO A 111 4.31 15.84 -4.40
N PHE A 112 4.50 15.28 -5.60
CA PHE A 112 5.51 14.26 -5.90
C PHE A 112 6.79 14.83 -6.52
N ALA A 113 6.85 16.13 -6.78
CA ALA A 113 8.08 16.78 -7.25
C ALA A 113 9.20 16.64 -6.22
N GLU A 114 10.44 16.68 -6.70
CA GLU A 114 11.59 16.84 -5.81
C GLU A 114 11.42 18.11 -4.96
N SER A 115 11.94 18.11 -3.73
CA SER A 115 11.95 19.31 -2.90
C SER A 115 13.33 19.98 -2.97
N CYS A 116 13.36 21.30 -3.14
CA CYS A 116 14.60 22.03 -2.88
C CYS A 116 14.88 22.00 -1.37
N ASP A 117 16.12 21.67 -0.99
CA ASP A 117 16.57 21.72 0.40
C ASP A 117 16.30 23.09 1.06
N SER A 118 16.18 23.10 2.39
CA SER A 118 16.04 24.35 3.14
C SER A 118 17.19 25.32 2.81
N GLY A 119 16.85 26.59 2.53
CA GLY A 119 17.81 27.60 2.10
C GLY A 119 18.14 27.61 0.60
N TYR A 120 17.45 26.80 -0.22
CA TYR A 120 17.52 26.87 -1.69
C TYR A 120 16.27 27.57 -2.27
N SER A 121 16.45 28.22 -3.42
CA SER A 121 15.39 28.83 -4.24
C SER A 121 15.50 28.38 -5.69
N CYS A 122 14.36 28.31 -6.38
CA CYS A 122 14.35 28.07 -7.82
C CYS A 122 14.90 29.28 -8.57
N GLN A 123 15.91 29.05 -9.42
CA GLN A 123 16.50 30.07 -10.28
C GLN A 123 16.69 29.51 -11.69
N GLU A 124 16.64 30.41 -12.67
CA GLU A 124 16.94 30.08 -14.06
C GLU A 124 18.45 30.09 -14.28
N GLU A 125 18.99 29.01 -14.83
CA GLU A 125 20.38 28.92 -15.23
C GLU A 125 20.45 28.20 -16.59
N ASN A 126 20.98 28.88 -17.61
CA ASN A 126 21.07 28.39 -18.98
C ASN A 126 19.73 27.89 -19.58
N GLY A 127 18.62 28.59 -19.28
CA GLY A 127 17.29 28.25 -19.76
C GLY A 127 16.59 27.09 -19.04
N ASN A 128 17.18 26.58 -17.95
CA ASN A 128 16.59 25.54 -17.10
C ASN A 128 16.34 26.07 -15.68
N CYS A 129 15.28 25.60 -15.04
CA CYS A 129 14.99 25.92 -13.64
C CYS A 129 15.66 24.92 -12.70
N ILE A 130 16.54 25.41 -11.81
CA ILE A 130 17.28 24.59 -10.86
C ILE A 130 17.17 25.13 -9.42
N CYS A 131 17.32 24.25 -8.43
CA CYS A 131 17.44 24.66 -7.02
C CYS A 131 18.84 25.25 -6.77
N LYS A 132 18.92 26.51 -6.37
CA LYS A 132 20.20 27.17 -6.02
C LYS A 132 20.18 27.68 -4.58
N LYS A 133 21.28 27.47 -3.85
CA LYS A 133 21.40 27.91 -2.46
C LYS A 133 21.38 29.43 -2.38
N ILE A 134 20.55 29.97 -1.50
CA ILE A 134 20.51 31.40 -1.19
C ILE A 134 21.69 31.68 -0.27
N ILE A 135 22.71 32.35 -0.81
CA ILE A 135 23.83 32.86 -0.01
C ILE A 135 23.52 34.33 0.29
N THR A 136 23.08 34.62 1.50
CA THR A 136 22.93 35.99 1.98
C THR A 136 24.31 36.54 2.31
N THR A 137 24.99 37.14 1.34
CA THR A 137 26.20 37.93 1.62
C THR A 137 25.77 39.21 2.33
N LEU A 138 25.98 39.28 3.64
CA LEU A 138 25.88 40.53 4.38
C LEU A 138 26.90 41.51 3.81
N PRO A 139 26.51 42.74 3.43
CA PRO A 139 27.48 43.73 3.00
C PRO A 139 28.44 43.98 4.16
N VAL A 140 29.73 43.76 3.93
CA VAL A 140 30.78 44.12 4.88
C VAL A 140 30.83 45.64 4.93
N TYR A 141 30.12 46.24 5.88
CA TYR A 141 30.24 47.66 6.17
C TYR A 141 31.64 47.91 6.71
N THR A 142 32.55 48.29 5.82
CA THR A 142 33.85 48.81 6.22
C THR A 142 33.60 50.24 6.70
N THR A 143 33.66 50.46 8.00
CA THR A 143 33.57 51.80 8.60
C THR A 143 34.80 52.60 8.19
N LYS A 144 34.76 53.22 7.01
CA LYS A 144 35.63 54.34 6.65
C LYS A 144 34.74 55.57 6.54
N VAL A 145 34.99 56.51 7.43
CA VAL A 145 34.60 57.91 7.27
C VAL A 145 35.10 58.31 5.87
N PHE A 146 34.20 58.49 4.90
CA PHE A 146 34.24 59.44 3.79
C PHE A 146 33.17 59.10 2.72
N THR A 147 32.50 60.18 2.32
CA THR A 147 31.51 60.48 1.28
C THR A 147 31.10 59.39 0.26
N THR A 148 29.79 59.14 0.29
CA THR A 148 28.84 58.59 -0.71
C THR A 148 29.32 58.31 -2.13
N ILE A 149 29.35 57.03 -2.54
CA ILE A 149 28.86 56.51 -3.85
C ILE A 149 28.35 55.06 -3.63
N LYS A 150 27.06 54.80 -3.88
CA LYS A 150 26.44 53.46 -3.79
C LYS A 150 26.63 52.69 -5.11
N GLN A 151 27.37 51.58 -5.09
CA GLN A 151 27.31 50.53 -6.11
C GLN A 151 27.28 49.17 -5.42
N THR A 152 26.34 48.32 -5.83
CA THR A 152 26.13 46.97 -5.29
C THR A 152 26.53 45.97 -6.36
N THR A 153 27.47 45.09 -6.05
CA THR A 153 27.93 44.01 -6.94
C THR A 153 27.73 42.67 -6.24
N THR A 154 27.11 41.72 -6.94
CA THR A 154 26.77 40.37 -6.43
C THR A 154 27.64 39.33 -7.16
N THR A 155 28.26 38.42 -6.40
CA THR A 155 29.11 37.33 -6.95
C THR A 155 28.58 35.99 -6.44
N TYR A 156 28.57 34.96 -7.31
CA TYR A 156 28.05 33.62 -7.02
C TYR A 156 29.17 32.58 -7.07
N GLU A 157 29.21 31.64 -6.11
CA GLU A 157 30.05 30.44 -6.13
C GLU A 157 29.17 29.18 -6.18
N THR A 158 29.60 28.21 -6.97
CA THR A 158 28.89 26.95 -7.22
C THR A 158 29.58 25.82 -6.47
N THR A 159 28.89 25.22 -5.49
CA THR A 159 29.36 24.02 -4.80
C THR A 159 28.26 22.96 -4.85
N VAL A 160 28.53 21.86 -5.57
CA VAL A 160 27.65 20.70 -5.68
C VAL A 160 27.80 19.85 -4.43
N THR A 161 26.72 19.69 -3.66
CA THR A 161 26.71 18.80 -2.48
C THR A 161 25.65 17.72 -2.71
N GLN A 162 26.07 16.46 -2.71
CA GLN A 162 25.17 15.31 -2.74
C GLN A 162 24.69 15.03 -1.31
N THR A 163 23.39 15.17 -1.08
CA THR A 163 22.77 14.84 0.21
C THR A 163 22.08 13.47 0.10
N THR A 164 22.65 12.46 0.73
CA THR A 164 21.96 11.19 1.02
C THR A 164 20.97 11.43 2.16
N LEU A 165 19.67 11.41 1.87
CA LEU A 165 18.62 11.58 2.87
C LEU A 165 18.51 10.33 3.76
N ASN A 166 18.46 10.56 5.07
CA ASN A 166 18.25 9.51 6.07
C ASN A 166 16.90 8.81 5.85
N ARG A 167 16.98 7.49 5.71
CA ARG A 167 15.88 6.52 5.90
C ARG A 167 15.01 6.92 7.11
N LEU A 168 13.76 7.31 6.88
CA LEU A 168 12.74 7.13 7.90
C LEU A 168 12.46 5.63 8.02
N LEU A 169 12.81 5.08 9.18
CA LEU A 169 12.51 3.71 9.56
C LEU A 169 10.99 3.51 9.66
N SER A 170 10.57 2.30 9.28
CA SER A 170 9.20 1.79 9.36
C SER A 170 8.63 1.83 10.78
N CYS A 171 7.34 2.16 10.90
CA CYS A 171 6.54 1.76 12.07
C CYS A 171 5.83 0.42 11.78
N PRO A 172 6.09 -0.62 12.58
CA PRO A 172 5.28 -1.82 12.61
C PRO A 172 4.35 -1.77 13.85
N TYR A 173 3.03 -1.81 13.62
CA TYR A 173 1.98 -2.09 14.63
C TYR A 173 1.60 -1.04 15.70
N GLU A 174 1.47 0.24 15.34
CA GLU A 174 0.70 1.21 16.16
C GLU A 174 -0.27 1.97 15.25
N CYS A 175 -1.45 1.39 14.99
CA CYS A 175 -2.43 1.93 14.04
C CYS A 175 -3.30 3.09 14.59
N CYS A 176 -2.87 3.79 15.63
CA CYS A 176 -3.62 4.93 16.17
C CYS A 176 -2.63 5.73 17.07
N ASP A 177 -1.71 6.48 16.44
CA ASP A 177 -0.78 7.38 17.14
C ASP A 177 -1.54 8.62 17.62
N GLY A 178 -2.19 8.53 18.78
CA GLY A 178 -2.53 9.62 19.71
C GLY A 178 -3.24 10.89 19.21
N ILE A 179 -3.61 11.01 17.94
CA ILE A 179 -4.18 12.23 17.35
C ILE A 179 -5.71 12.09 17.34
N SER A 180 -6.35 12.74 18.31
CA SER A 180 -7.81 12.89 18.36
C SER A 180 -8.33 13.51 17.05
N GLY A 181 -9.30 12.84 16.40
CA GLY A 181 -9.99 13.30 15.21
C GLY A 181 -9.47 12.77 13.86
N TYR A 182 -8.56 11.79 13.87
CA TYR A 182 -8.00 11.15 12.66
C TYR A 182 -8.16 9.62 12.66
N GLU A 183 -9.13 9.09 13.42
CA GLU A 183 -9.29 7.65 13.69
C GLU A 183 -9.67 6.80 12.45
N ASP A 184 -10.14 7.44 11.37
CA ASP A 184 -10.62 6.77 10.15
C ASP A 184 -9.57 6.63 9.04
N LEU A 185 -8.39 7.25 9.21
CA LEU A 185 -7.42 7.45 8.12
C LEU A 185 -6.33 6.37 8.00
N LEU A 186 -6.32 5.36 8.88
CA LEU A 186 -5.19 4.43 9.01
C LEU A 186 -5.55 2.95 8.93
N CYS A 187 -6.82 2.59 8.81
CA CYS A 187 -7.23 1.22 8.56
C CYS A 187 -7.56 1.04 7.07
N ASP A 188 -7.13 -0.08 6.49
CA ASP A 188 -7.44 -0.47 5.10
C ASP A 188 -8.96 -0.42 4.85
N GLU A 189 -9.40 -0.23 3.60
CA GLU A 189 -10.82 -0.22 3.26
C GLU A 189 -11.58 -1.43 3.86
N GLY A 190 -12.65 -1.14 4.61
CA GLY A 190 -13.45 -2.15 5.30
C GLY A 190 -12.96 -2.54 6.70
N TYR A 191 -12.01 -1.80 7.27
CA TYR A 191 -11.58 -1.93 8.67
C TYR A 191 -11.83 -0.62 9.44
N VAL A 192 -12.14 -0.73 10.73
CA VAL A 192 -12.41 0.40 11.65
C VAL A 192 -11.47 0.31 12.86
N CYS A 193 -10.85 1.42 13.29
CA CYS A 193 -10.01 1.48 14.50
C CYS A 193 -10.92 1.39 15.73
N CYS A 194 -10.71 0.38 16.59
CA CYS A 194 -11.54 0.14 17.76
C CYS A 194 -10.73 0.22 19.06
N PRO A 195 -11.24 0.93 20.07
CA PRO A 195 -10.62 0.94 21.39
C PRO A 195 -10.86 -0.39 22.11
N ASP A 196 -9.80 -0.92 22.72
CA ASP A 196 -9.88 -1.98 23.72
C ASP A 196 -10.10 -1.38 25.12
N LYS A 197 -10.40 -2.23 26.10
CA LYS A 197 -10.68 -1.87 27.50
C LYS A 197 -9.53 -1.16 28.23
N ASN A 198 -8.34 -1.15 27.66
CA ASN A 198 -7.12 -0.54 28.21
C ASN A 198 -6.67 0.69 27.42
N ASP A 199 -7.55 1.34 26.66
CA ASP A 199 -7.24 2.48 25.76
C ASP A 199 -6.19 2.16 24.67
N ASN A 200 -5.98 0.87 24.38
CA ASN A 200 -5.20 0.43 23.22
C ASN A 200 -6.12 0.35 22.00
N TYR A 201 -5.59 0.68 20.83
CA TYR A 201 -6.36 0.74 19.59
C TYR A 201 -5.95 -0.38 18.63
N TYR A 202 -6.93 -1.03 17.97
CA TYR A 202 -6.70 -2.08 16.98
C TYR A 202 -7.67 -1.97 15.79
N CYS A 203 -7.22 -2.31 14.58
CA CYS A 203 -8.12 -2.36 13.41
C CYS A 203 -8.97 -3.65 13.45
N LYS A 204 -10.29 -3.48 13.34
CA LYS A 204 -11.28 -4.57 13.27
C LYS A 204 -12.00 -4.50 11.92
N LYS A 205 -12.16 -5.64 11.25
CA LYS A 205 -12.89 -5.70 9.97
C LYS A 205 -14.38 -5.48 10.17
N GLY A 206 -14.97 -4.55 9.43
CA GLY A 206 -16.39 -4.18 9.48
C GLY A 206 -16.61 -2.68 9.70
N ASP A 207 -17.87 -2.23 9.66
CA ASP A 207 -18.22 -0.79 9.67
C ASP A 207 -18.37 -0.19 11.09
N SER A 208 -18.25 -0.99 12.15
CA SER A 208 -18.34 -0.49 13.53
C SER A 208 -17.62 -1.36 14.55
N CYS A 209 -17.26 -0.74 15.67
CA CYS A 209 -16.64 -1.43 16.82
C CYS A 209 -17.62 -2.26 17.64
N GLU A 210 -18.91 -2.04 17.46
CA GLU A 210 -19.93 -2.85 18.12
C GLU A 210 -19.81 -4.28 17.63
N GLU A 211 -19.45 -5.19 18.52
CA GLU A 211 -19.79 -6.60 18.30
C GLU A 211 -21.31 -6.64 18.16
N LYS A 212 -21.78 -6.84 16.92
CA LYS A 212 -23.11 -7.41 16.69
C LYS A 212 -23.11 -8.72 17.46
N ARG A 213 -23.56 -8.68 18.72
CA ARG A 213 -23.85 -9.87 19.50
C ARG A 213 -24.67 -10.73 18.56
N ALA A 214 -24.10 -11.85 18.13
CA ALA A 214 -24.81 -12.80 17.31
C ALA A 214 -26.13 -13.05 18.06
N SER A 215 -27.21 -12.51 17.52
CA SER A 215 -28.53 -12.62 18.09
C SER A 215 -28.83 -14.11 18.12
N GLY A 216 -28.61 -14.73 19.27
CA GLY A 216 -28.76 -16.17 19.51
C GLY A 216 -30.21 -16.61 19.50
N SER A 217 -31.07 -15.98 18.68
CA SER A 217 -32.48 -16.37 18.53
C SER A 217 -32.66 -17.56 17.57
N GLY A 218 -31.71 -17.80 16.66
CA GLY A 218 -31.79 -18.92 15.71
C GLY A 218 -31.54 -20.30 16.33
N GLY A 219 -30.74 -20.39 17.40
CA GLY A 219 -30.42 -21.68 18.05
C GLY A 219 -31.60 -22.32 18.77
N TRP A 220 -32.51 -21.52 19.33
CA TRP A 220 -33.67 -22.02 20.07
C TRP A 220 -34.68 -22.74 19.18
N ILE A 221 -34.81 -22.33 17.91
CA ILE A 221 -35.73 -22.97 16.94
C ILE A 221 -35.26 -24.40 16.64
N VAL A 222 -33.95 -24.61 16.50
CA VAL A 222 -33.37 -25.93 16.24
C VAL A 222 -33.55 -26.85 17.45
N ILE A 223 -33.35 -26.33 18.67
CA ILE A 223 -33.57 -27.08 19.91
C ILE A 223 -35.04 -27.50 20.04
N LEU A 224 -35.99 -26.58 19.76
CA LEU A 224 -37.42 -26.89 19.79
C LEU A 224 -37.81 -27.99 18.79
N LEU A 225 -37.26 -27.96 17.57
CA LEU A 225 -37.50 -28.98 16.55
C LEU A 225 -37.03 -30.38 17.01
N ILE A 226 -35.85 -30.46 17.63
CA ILE A 226 -35.30 -31.73 18.14
C ILE A 226 -36.21 -32.29 19.24
N VAL A 227 -36.69 -31.45 20.16
CA VAL A 227 -37.59 -31.88 21.25
C VAL A 227 -38.92 -32.41 20.69
N VAL A 228 -39.50 -31.75 19.69
CA VAL A 228 -40.75 -32.20 19.05
C VAL A 228 -40.56 -33.56 18.38
N LEU A 229 -39.46 -33.78 17.67
CA LEU A 229 -39.17 -35.07 17.02
C LEU A 229 -39.01 -36.21 18.03
N LEU A 230 -38.39 -35.95 19.19
CA LEU A 230 -38.26 -36.95 20.25
C LEU A 230 -39.61 -37.33 20.86
N ILE A 231 -40.53 -36.37 21.04
CA ILE A 231 -41.88 -36.63 21.55
C ILE A 231 -42.67 -37.49 20.56
N ILE A 232 -42.63 -37.15 19.26
CA ILE A 232 -43.32 -37.92 18.22
C ILE A 232 -42.74 -39.34 18.14
N GLY A 233 -41.41 -39.48 18.13
CA GLY A 233 -40.74 -40.78 18.11
C GLY A 233 -41.11 -41.65 19.32
N GLY A 234 -41.14 -41.06 20.52
CA GLY A 234 -41.57 -41.73 21.75
C GLY A 234 -43.03 -42.19 21.70
N ALA A 235 -43.94 -41.35 21.19
CA ALA A 235 -45.35 -41.71 21.02
C ALA A 235 -45.54 -42.87 20.03
N VAL A 236 -44.90 -42.81 18.85
CA VAL A 236 -44.96 -43.88 17.84
C VAL A 236 -44.42 -45.19 18.41
N TYR A 237 -43.27 -45.15 19.09
CA TYR A 237 -42.69 -46.32 19.74
C TYR A 237 -43.65 -46.91 20.79
N TYR A 238 -44.25 -46.08 21.65
CA TYR A 238 -45.21 -46.53 22.65
C TYR A 238 -46.45 -47.17 22.02
N PHE A 239 -47.01 -46.59 20.95
CA PHE A 239 -48.15 -47.15 20.22
C PHE A 239 -47.81 -48.45 19.47
N SER A 240 -46.59 -48.59 18.94
CA SER A 240 -46.16 -49.86 18.34
C SER A 240 -46.04 -50.97 19.38
N LYS A 241 -45.57 -50.65 20.59
CA LYS A 241 -45.37 -51.64 21.66
C LYS A 241 -46.70 -52.07 22.30
N SER A 242 -47.66 -51.15 22.45
CA SER A 242 -48.98 -51.47 23.00
C SER A 242 -49.81 -52.36 22.08
N LYS A 243 -49.67 -52.24 20.75
CA LYS A 243 -50.32 -53.16 19.80
C LYS A 243 -49.83 -54.61 19.91
N ILE A 244 -48.54 -54.82 20.17
CA ILE A 244 -47.97 -56.17 20.35
C ILE A 244 -48.50 -56.81 21.64
N SER A 245 -48.58 -56.02 22.73
CA SER A 245 -49.10 -56.49 24.02
C SER A 245 -50.58 -56.90 23.98
N LEU A 246 -51.40 -56.26 23.13
CA LEU A 246 -52.80 -56.64 22.96
C LEU A 246 -52.97 -57.94 22.14
N GLN A 247 -52.12 -58.21 21.15
CA GLN A 247 -52.25 -59.47 20.39
C GLN A 247 -51.84 -60.71 21.20
N ASP A 248 -50.88 -60.59 22.11
CA ASP A 248 -50.51 -61.72 22.99
C ASP A 248 -51.58 -62.02 24.06
N LYS A 249 -52.43 -61.05 24.42
CA LYS A 249 -53.45 -61.23 25.45
C LYS A 249 -54.77 -61.82 24.95
N TYR A 250 -55.01 -61.84 23.62
CA TYR A 250 -56.23 -62.36 22.99
C TYR A 250 -55.99 -63.58 22.08
N ARG A 251 -54.80 -64.19 22.12
CA ARG A 251 -54.58 -65.57 21.63
C ARG A 251 -55.08 -66.56 22.69
N PHE A 252 -56.39 -66.78 22.72
CA PHE A 252 -57.02 -67.98 23.28
C PHE A 252 -57.67 -68.75 22.13
#